data_AF-A0A8J6XGQ3-F1
#
_entry.id   AF-A0A8J6XGQ3-F1
#
_cell.length_a   1.000
_cell.length_b   1.000
_cell.length_c   1.000
_cell.angle_alpha   90.00
_cell.angle_beta   90.00
_cell.angle_gamma   90.00
#
_symmetry.space_group_name_H-M   'P 1'
#
loop_
_entity.id
_entity.type
_entity.pdbx_description
1 polymer ?
#
loop_
_entity_poly.entity_id
_entity_poly.type
_entity_poly.pdbx_seq_one_letter_code
_entity_poly.pdbx_strand_id
1 'polypeptide(L)' 'MSDTNYQQLTEVELRNYVKQHPEDEDAFQHYLNIMRAKPGRVVVSTAEQSLAEFQKRIQAHEYKNQA' A
#
# COMPACT_ATOMS: atom_id res chain seq x y z
N MET A 1 25.65 -7.58 -9.92
CA MET A 1 24.52 -8.31 -9.33
C MET A 1 24.57 -8.03 -7.84
N SER A 2 24.00 -6.92 -7.40
CA SER A 2 23.81 -6.71 -5.97
C SER A 2 22.55 -7.49 -5.60
N ASP A 3 22.73 -8.77 -5.29
CA ASP A 3 21.74 -9.68 -4.73
C ASP A 3 21.35 -9.23 -3.32
N THR A 4 20.89 -7.98 -3.18
CA THR A 4 20.15 -7.59 -1.98
C THR A 4 18.87 -8.39 -2.03
N ASN A 5 18.75 -9.38 -1.14
CA ASN A 5 17.59 -10.24 -1.04
C ASN A 5 16.39 -9.41 -0.56
N TYR A 6 15.73 -8.70 -1.49
CA TYR A 6 14.62 -7.79 -1.20
C TYR A 6 13.47 -8.51 -0.49
N GLN A 7 13.37 -9.83 -0.65
CA GLN A 7 12.41 -10.71 0.02
C GLN A 7 12.61 -10.81 1.54
N GLN A 8 13.80 -10.49 2.04
CA GLN A 8 14.14 -10.51 3.47
C GLN A 8 14.09 -9.12 4.11
N LEU A 9 13.88 -8.06 3.31
CA LEU A 9 13.80 -6.70 3.82
C LEU A 9 12.49 -6.46 4.56
N THR A 10 12.54 -5.64 5.62
CA THR A 10 11.31 -5.13 6.23
C THR A 10 10.55 -4.24 5.26
N GLU A 11 9.26 -3.99 5.47
CA GLU A 11 8.47 -3.13 4.57
C GLU A 11 9.11 -1.75 4.36
N VAL A 12 9.67 -1.15 5.40
CA VAL A 12 10.30 0.18 5.33
C VAL A 12 11.56 0.13 4.46
N GLU A 13 12.38 -0.91 4.64
CA GLU A 13 13.59 -1.13 3.86
C GLU A 13 13.26 -1.47 2.41
N LEU A 14 12.28 -2.34 2.18
CA LEU A 14 11.79 -2.71 0.85
C LEU A 14 11.23 -1.49 0.11
N ARG A 15 10.49 -0.61 0.80
CA ARG A 15 10.01 0.65 0.22
C ARG A 15 11.17 1.56 -0.20
N ASN A 16 12.21 1.65 0.63
CA ASN A 16 13.38 2.48 0.31
C ASN A 16 14.20 1.87 -0.83
N TYR A 17 14.34 0.55 -0.86
CA TYR A 17 14.98 -0.21 -1.91
C TYR A 17 14.31 0.02 -3.27
N VAL A 18 13.00 -0.21 -3.36
CA VAL A 18 12.19 0.01 -4.56
C VAL A 18 12.28 1.44 -5.09
N LYS A 19 12.44 2.44 -4.20
CA LYS A 19 12.63 3.84 -4.61
C LYS A 19 14.02 4.11 -5.22
N GLN A 20 15.04 3.40 -4.75
CA GLN A 20 16.42 3.53 -5.22
C GLN A 20 16.67 2.67 -6.46
N HIS A 21 15.86 1.64 -6.68
CA HIS A 21 15.95 0.68 -7.79
C HIS A 21 14.61 0.60 -8.55
N PRO A 22 14.21 1.68 -9.26
CA PRO A 22 12.97 1.69 -10.02
C PRO A 22 12.99 0.73 -11.23
N GLU A 23 14.18 0.24 -11.64
CA GLU A 23 14.33 -0.77 -12.68
C GLU A 23 14.03 -2.21 -12.22
N ASP A 24 13.98 -2.44 -10.90
CA ASP A 24 13.72 -3.76 -10.33
C ASP A 24 12.20 -3.98 -10.19
N GLU A 25 11.60 -4.44 -11.29
CA GLU A 25 10.16 -4.69 -11.39
C GLU A 25 9.72 -5.80 -10.41
N ASP A 26 10.56 -6.81 -10.19
CA ASP A 26 10.26 -7.93 -9.28
C ASP A 26 10.15 -7.45 -7.82
N ALA A 27 11.12 -6.63 -7.37
CA ALA A 27 11.06 -6.02 -6.04
C ALA A 27 9.84 -5.09 -5.89
N PHE A 28 9.49 -4.35 -6.95
CA PHE A 28 8.29 -3.51 -6.97
C PHE A 28 7.00 -4.32 -6.86
N GLN A 29 6.86 -5.40 -7.62
CA GLN A 29 5.70 -6.31 -7.54
C GLN A 29 5.61 -6.97 -6.17
N HIS A 30 6.74 -7.39 -5.60
CA HIS A 30 6.80 -7.97 -4.26
C HIS A 30 6.31 -6.97 -3.19
N TYR A 31 6.79 -5.72 -3.25
CA TYR A 31 6.31 -4.65 -2.39
C TYR A 31 4.81 -4.42 -2.52
N LEU A 32 4.28 -4.35 -3.76
CA LEU A 32 2.85 -4.19 -4.01
C LEU A 32 2.01 -5.34 -3.46
N ASN A 33 2.49 -6.58 -3.55
CA ASN A 33 1.80 -7.76 -3.03
C ASN A 33 1.68 -7.71 -1.51
N ILE A 34 2.78 -7.44 -0.79
CA ILE A 34 2.76 -7.24 0.67
C ILE A 34 1.79 -6.11 1.02
N MET A 35 1.89 -5.01 0.29
CA MET A 35 1.10 -3.82 0.49
C MET A 35 -0.40 -4.08 0.30
N ARG A 36 -0.80 -4.86 -0.70
CA ARG A 36 -2.20 -5.25 -0.98
C ARG A 36 -2.74 -6.26 0.04
N ALA A 37 -1.89 -7.12 0.59
CA ALA A 37 -2.28 -8.12 1.58
C ALA A 37 -2.56 -7.52 2.98
N LYS A 38 -2.22 -6.25 3.22
CA LYS A 38 -2.44 -5.62 4.53
C LYS A 38 -3.93 -5.48 4.87
N PRO A 39 -4.37 -6.00 6.03
CA PRO A 39 -5.75 -5.88 6.47
C PRO A 39 -6.14 -4.40 6.65
N GLY A 40 -7.36 -4.04 6.24
CA GLY A 40 -7.86 -2.67 6.30
C GLY A 40 -7.36 -1.76 5.17
N ARG A 41 -6.55 -2.27 4.24
CA ARG A 41 -6.23 -1.53 3.03
C ARG A 41 -7.38 -1.61 2.04
N VAL A 42 -7.80 -0.43 1.59
CA VAL A 42 -8.78 -0.30 0.53
C VAL A 42 -8.02 -0.19 -0.79
N VAL A 43 -8.22 -1.15 -1.67
CA VAL A 43 -7.67 -1.14 -3.03
C VAL A 43 -8.74 -0.55 -3.94
N VAL A 44 -8.47 0.63 -4.50
CA VAL A 44 -9.34 1.29 -5.48
C VAL A 44 -8.63 1.35 -6.83
N SER A 45 -9.35 1.04 -7.90
CA SER A 45 -8.82 1.04 -9.26
C SER A 45 -9.30 2.24 -10.09
N THR A 46 -10.29 3.00 -9.58
CA THR A 46 -10.83 4.19 -10.25
C THR A 46 -10.96 5.38 -9.30
N ALA A 47 -11.03 6.59 -9.87
CA ALA A 47 -11.25 7.81 -9.09
C ALA A 47 -12.61 7.83 -8.39
N GLU A 48 -13.65 7.23 -9.00
CA GLU A 48 -14.96 7.11 -8.36
C GLU A 48 -14.92 6.19 -7.13
N GLN A 49 -14.19 5.08 -7.22
CA GLN A 49 -13.99 4.19 -6.08
C GLN A 49 -13.22 4.88 -4.94
N SER A 50 -12.22 5.71 -5.26
CA SER A 50 -11.47 6.45 -4.24
C SER A 50 -12.34 7.48 -3.52
N LEU A 51 -13.21 8.20 -4.25
CA LEU A 51 -14.15 9.17 -3.67
C LEU A 51 -15.20 8.48 -2.78
N ALA A 52 -15.75 7.35 -3.23
CA ALA A 52 -16.72 6.59 -2.44
C ALA A 52 -16.13 6.08 -1.11
N GLU A 53 -14.90 5.57 -1.15
CA GLU A 53 -14.21 5.09 0.05
C GLU A 53 -13.81 6.23 1.00
N PHE A 54 -13.47 7.40 0.45
CA PHE A 54 -13.27 8.61 1.24
C PHE A 54 -14.55 9.02 1.97
N GLN A 55 -15.68 9.11 1.26
CA GLN A 55 -16.98 9.48 1.85
C GLN A 55 -17.42 8.51 2.95
N LYS A 56 -17.28 7.20 2.74
CA LYS A 56 -17.58 6.18 3.76
C LYS A 56 -16.78 6.38 5.04
N ARG A 57 -15.49 6.73 4.93
CA ARG A 57 -14.61 6.94 6.09
C ARG A 57 -14.97 8.19 6.88
N ILE A 58 -15.35 9.28 6.18
CA ILE A 58 -15.83 10.50 6.83
C ILE A 58 -17.11 10.21 7.62
N GLN A 59 -18.10 9.59 6.98
CA GLN A 59 -19.37 9.24 7.64
C GLN A 59 -19.14 8.30 8.84
N ALA A 60 -18.33 7.25 8.69
CA ALA A 60 -18.00 6.32 9.78
C ALA A 60 -17.31 7.02 10.97
N HIS A 61 -16.58 8.10 10.73
CA HIS A 61 -15.97 8.91 11.80
C HIS A 61 -16.99 9.84 12.46
N GLU A 62 -17.91 10.44 11.70
CA GLU A 62 -18.99 11.27 12.22
C GLU A 62 -19.94 10.48 13.14
N TYR A 63 -20.34 9.26 12.74
CA TYR A 63 -21.16 8.38 13.58
C TYR A 63 -20.50 7.97 14.89
N LYS A 64 -19.16 7.82 14.93
CA LYS A 64 -18.43 7.47 16.15
C LYS A 64 -18.30 8.62 17.15
N ASN A 65 -18.40 9.87 16.70
CA ASN A 65 -18.26 11.05 17.56
C ASN A 65 -19.61 11.58 18.08
N GLN A 66 -20.72 10.96 17.70
CA GLN A 66 -22.08 11.29 18.14
C GLN A 66 -22.68 10.24 19.08
N ALA A 67 -21.95 9.17 19.40
CA ALA A 67 -22.39 8.04 20.23
C ALA A 67 -21.64 8.01 21.57
#